data_AF-A0A1D2QXE2-F1
#
_entry.id   AF-A0A1D2QXE2-F1
#
_cell.length_a   1.000
_cell.length_b   1.000
_cell.length_c   1.000
_cell.angle_alpha   90.00
_cell.angle_beta   90.00
_cell.angle_gamma   90.00
#
_symmetry.space_group_name_H-M   'P 1'
#
loop_
_entity.id
_entity.type
_entity.pdbx_description
1 polymer ?
#
loop_
_entity_poly.entity_id
_entity_poly.type
_entity_poly.pdbx_seq_one_letter_code
_entity_poly.pdbx_strand_id
1 'polypeptide(L)'
;MDKKLLVGIGILVIIGIMLISGCIGENEEYKPAPQEITCEEPVKKIGNVCCLDQDGDNICDKGEIKAPETQEQPGEPKDECEKYVDKDTCYKNLAVEKKDSFVCNKIKSSSDKDDCNYRVAIEKDDSSICNKIPDNTKRDTCNYEIAMKKQDSSVCNKIQDKTKKDTCNYEIAMKKQDSSICNKIEDKTKKDTCNYEVAMKKEDLTVRLPICNKIQDTAKKTDCYNKIASLVCDKIKEVNKKDNCYQDIAVARHNLPICDKIEETTVRQNCYQNVGEVTGNLSMCDKIPGEQSKIINRKESCYLGVAIANQDISICDKIQLTSKKGYCYRNIAAIKKDLSICDKIQTVSIKDNCYVGIAVAKQDLSICDKIQTEYDSKTPGIGTLVMDPKYYCYHEVAVAKQDESICGKLPTTNTKDYCYFNVAAIKQDLSICKKIVDNKKKTECYSAVES
;
A
#
# COMPACT_ATOMS: atom_id res chain seq x y z
N MET A 1 -22.71 26.55 21.07
CA MET A 1 -21.92 25.30 20.93
C MET A 1 -20.80 25.59 19.94
N ASP A 2 -19.58 25.73 20.48
CA ASP A 2 -18.45 26.42 19.84
C ASP A 2 -17.62 25.53 18.89
N LYS A 3 -17.27 26.10 17.74
CA LYS A 3 -16.46 25.50 16.65
C LYS A 3 -14.97 25.31 16.98
N LYS A 4 -14.56 25.40 18.25
CA LYS A 4 -13.16 25.28 18.68
C LYS A 4 -12.73 23.86 19.08
N LEU A 5 -13.65 22.89 19.10
CA LEU A 5 -13.35 21.50 19.48
C LEU A 5 -12.85 20.60 18.32
N LEU A 6 -12.95 21.04 17.07
CA LEU A 6 -12.65 20.20 15.89
C LEU A 6 -11.19 20.20 15.44
N VAL A 7 -10.35 21.08 15.96
CA VAL A 7 -8.93 21.18 15.54
C VAL A 7 -8.00 20.33 16.42
N GLY A 8 -8.46 19.85 17.59
CA GLY A 8 -7.65 19.09 18.54
C GLY A 8 -7.66 17.55 18.37
N ILE A 9 -8.57 16.99 17.57
CA ILE A 9 -8.73 15.53 17.44
C ILE A 9 -7.84 14.95 16.31
N GLY A 10 -7.36 15.79 15.39
CA GLY A 10 -6.57 15.36 14.23
C GLY A 10 -5.14 14.87 14.53
N ILE A 11 -4.64 15.03 15.76
CA ILE A 11 -3.24 14.70 16.12
C ILE A 11 -3.15 13.43 16.98
N LEU A 12 -4.26 12.91 17.53
CA LEU A 12 -4.25 11.69 18.37
C LEU A 12 -4.60 10.38 17.62
N VAL A 13 -4.97 10.44 16.33
CA VAL A 13 -5.37 9.24 15.56
C VAL A 13 -4.18 8.56 14.84
N ILE A 14 -2.99 9.17 14.83
CA ILE A 14 -1.83 8.64 14.10
C ILE A 14 -0.95 7.66 14.94
N ILE A 15 -1.24 7.49 16.24
CA ILE A 15 -0.48 6.55 17.12
C ILE A 15 -1.30 5.28 17.47
N GLY A 16 -2.52 5.13 16.97
CA GLY A 16 -3.45 4.06 17.36
C GLY A 16 -3.66 2.90 16.38
N ILE A 17 -2.77 2.64 15.42
CA ILE A 17 -2.91 1.52 14.46
C ILE A 17 -1.59 0.74 14.32
N MET A 18 -1.12 0.12 15.40
CA MET A 18 0.00 -0.82 15.34
C MET A 18 -0.15 -2.11 16.15
N LEU A 19 -1.31 -2.42 16.72
CA LEU A 19 -1.51 -3.72 17.38
C LEU A 19 -2.93 -4.23 17.12
N ILE A 20 -3.04 -5.22 16.23
CA ILE A 20 -3.81 -6.49 16.34
C ILE A 20 -3.84 -7.09 14.92
N SER A 21 -2.86 -7.94 14.62
CA SER A 21 -2.91 -8.89 13.51
C SER A 21 -2.17 -10.14 13.98
N GLY A 22 -2.89 -11.01 14.69
CA GLY A 22 -2.31 -12.18 15.32
C GLY A 22 -3.39 -13.19 15.70
N CYS A 23 -4.05 -13.76 14.69
CA CYS A 23 -4.68 -15.08 14.82
C CYS A 23 -4.11 -15.97 13.72
N ILE A 24 -3.19 -16.83 14.15
CA ILE A 24 -2.63 -17.96 13.40
C ILE A 24 -3.76 -18.98 13.28
N GLY A 25 -4.20 -19.27 12.05
CA GLY A 25 -5.03 -20.44 11.77
C GLY A 25 -4.15 -21.68 11.81
N GLU A 26 -4.51 -22.64 12.66
CA GLU A 26 -3.88 -23.95 12.72
C GLU A 26 -4.07 -24.69 11.39
N ASN A 27 -2.98 -25.30 10.90
CA ASN A 27 -3.00 -26.19 9.75
C ASN A 27 -3.67 -27.51 10.18
N GLU A 28 -4.91 -27.73 9.75
CA GLU A 28 -5.50 -29.06 9.74
C GLU A 28 -4.82 -29.91 8.64
N GLU A 29 -4.22 -31.00 9.08
CA GLU A 29 -3.62 -32.03 8.26
C GLU A 29 -4.70 -32.73 7.41
N TYR A 30 -4.67 -32.50 6.09
CA TYR A 30 -5.56 -33.17 5.14
C TYR A 30 -5.26 -34.67 5.10
N LYS A 31 -6.09 -35.47 5.81
CA LYS A 31 -6.18 -36.92 5.62
C LYS A 31 -7.06 -37.21 4.40
N PRO A 32 -6.55 -37.87 3.34
CA PRO A 32 -7.39 -38.26 2.22
C PRO A 32 -8.46 -39.25 2.68
N ALA A 33 -9.70 -39.03 2.22
CA ALA A 33 -10.81 -39.95 2.45
C ALA A 33 -10.49 -41.35 1.89
N PRO A 34 -10.93 -42.45 2.55
CA PRO A 34 -10.71 -43.80 2.04
C PRO A 34 -11.39 -43.95 0.67
N GLN A 35 -10.65 -44.41 -0.34
CA GLN A 35 -11.22 -44.75 -1.63
C GLN A 35 -12.17 -45.94 -1.46
N GLU A 36 -13.43 -45.74 -1.82
CA GLU A 36 -14.48 -46.74 -1.71
C GLU A 36 -14.35 -47.73 -2.89
N ILE A 37 -13.85 -48.94 -2.62
CA ILE A 37 -13.78 -50.00 -3.63
C ILE A 37 -15.20 -50.52 -3.88
N THR A 38 -15.68 -50.42 -5.12
CA THR A 38 -16.93 -51.03 -5.62
C THR A 38 -16.60 -52.29 -6.42
N CYS A 39 -17.20 -53.43 -6.05
CA CYS A 39 -17.08 -54.68 -6.80
C CYS A 39 -18.32 -54.84 -7.70
N GLU A 40 -18.14 -55.12 -8.99
CA GLU A 40 -19.26 -55.45 -9.89
C GLU A 40 -19.63 -56.93 -9.75
N GLU A 41 -20.94 -57.24 -9.74
CA GLU A 41 -21.44 -58.61 -9.60
C GLU A 41 -20.87 -59.54 -10.70
N PRO A 42 -20.54 -60.81 -10.37
CA PRO A 42 -20.99 -61.60 -9.22
C PRO A 42 -20.05 -61.58 -7.99
N VAL A 43 -19.17 -60.57 -7.86
CA VAL A 43 -18.13 -60.53 -6.82
C VAL A 43 -18.61 -59.78 -5.56
N LYS A 44 -18.43 -60.34 -4.37
CA LYS A 44 -18.83 -59.70 -3.09
C LYS A 44 -17.64 -59.02 -2.42
N LYS A 45 -17.90 -57.91 -1.71
CA LYS A 45 -16.89 -57.12 -0.98
C LYS A 45 -16.76 -57.61 0.47
N ILE A 46 -15.57 -58.03 0.86
CA ILE A 46 -15.23 -58.34 2.26
C ILE A 46 -13.98 -57.53 2.64
N GLY A 47 -14.16 -56.49 3.45
CA GLY A 47 -13.09 -55.52 3.76
C GLY A 47 -12.73 -54.66 2.53
N ASN A 48 -11.45 -54.64 2.17
CA ASN A 48 -10.91 -53.91 1.01
C ASN A 48 -10.61 -54.84 -0.20
N VAL A 49 -11.17 -56.04 -0.23
CA VAL A 49 -10.92 -57.04 -1.30
C VAL A 49 -12.25 -57.55 -1.85
N CYS A 50 -12.31 -57.74 -3.16
CA CYS A 50 -13.44 -58.37 -3.85
C CYS A 50 -13.13 -59.85 -4.05
N CYS A 51 -13.99 -60.77 -3.56
CA CYS A 51 -13.85 -62.22 -3.77
C CYS A 51 -15.16 -62.83 -4.30
N LEU A 52 -15.03 -63.93 -5.04
CA LEU A 52 -16.14 -64.60 -5.71
C LEU A 52 -16.53 -65.81 -4.86
N ASP A 53 -17.59 -65.65 -4.08
CA ASP A 53 -18.16 -66.62 -3.13
C ASP A 53 -18.76 -67.79 -3.91
N GLN A 54 -18.02 -68.90 -4.03
CA GLN A 54 -18.39 -70.03 -4.90
C GLN A 54 -19.29 -71.06 -4.20
N ASP A 55 -19.22 -71.15 -2.88
CA ASP A 55 -20.01 -72.10 -2.09
C ASP A 55 -21.19 -71.46 -1.32
N GLY A 56 -21.29 -70.13 -1.34
CA GLY A 56 -22.44 -69.38 -0.86
C GLY A 56 -22.44 -69.12 0.65
N ASP A 57 -21.32 -69.32 1.34
CA ASP A 57 -21.21 -69.20 2.78
C ASP A 57 -20.92 -67.76 3.27
N ASN A 58 -20.66 -66.83 2.34
CA ASN A 58 -20.30 -65.43 2.56
C ASN A 58 -18.96 -65.20 3.29
N ILE A 59 -18.00 -66.13 3.19
CA ILE A 59 -16.63 -66.02 3.71
C ILE A 59 -15.65 -66.19 2.54
N CYS A 60 -14.61 -65.35 2.43
CA CYS A 60 -13.56 -65.61 1.42
C CYS A 60 -12.65 -66.73 1.94
N ASP A 61 -12.81 -67.94 1.42
CA ASP A 61 -11.98 -69.06 1.79
C ASP A 61 -10.59 -69.01 1.13
N LYS A 62 -9.58 -69.59 1.79
CA LYS A 62 -8.19 -69.62 1.28
C LYS A 62 -8.03 -70.29 -0.09
N GLY A 63 -9.06 -71.02 -0.56
CA GLY A 63 -9.13 -71.64 -1.88
C GLY A 63 -9.86 -70.82 -2.95
N GLU A 64 -10.53 -69.71 -2.58
CA GLU A 64 -11.35 -68.89 -3.48
C GLU A 64 -10.61 -67.66 -4.04
N ILE A 65 -9.33 -67.51 -3.69
CA ILE A 65 -8.46 -66.49 -4.27
C ILE A 65 -8.08 -66.94 -5.69
N LYS A 66 -8.64 -66.28 -6.71
CA LYS A 66 -8.16 -66.44 -8.09
C LYS A 66 -6.70 -65.99 -8.18
N ALA A 67 -5.82 -66.93 -8.54
CA ALA A 67 -4.52 -66.69 -9.13
C ALA A 67 -4.68 -65.98 -10.50
N PRO A 68 -3.60 -65.39 -11.05
CA PRO A 68 -3.62 -64.17 -11.84
C PRO A 68 -4.39 -64.29 -13.15
N GLU A 69 -4.88 -63.15 -13.62
CA GLU A 69 -5.35 -62.92 -14.98
C GLU A 69 -4.49 -63.70 -15.98
N THR A 70 -5.06 -64.75 -16.57
CA THR A 70 -4.66 -65.20 -17.89
C THR A 70 -4.99 -64.06 -18.85
N GLN A 71 -4.02 -63.19 -19.09
CA GLN A 71 -3.98 -62.44 -20.33
C GLN A 71 -3.77 -63.45 -21.45
N GLU A 72 -4.85 -63.79 -22.16
CA GLU A 72 -4.70 -64.02 -23.58
C GLU A 72 -4.04 -62.75 -24.14
N GLN A 73 -2.77 -62.86 -24.54
CA GLN A 73 -2.15 -61.84 -25.36
C GLN A 73 -3.02 -61.71 -26.61
N PRO A 74 -3.64 -60.54 -26.88
CA PRO A 74 -3.95 -60.20 -28.25
C PRO A 74 -2.61 -60.25 -28.97
N GLY A 75 -2.51 -61.06 -30.02
CA GLY A 75 -1.30 -61.13 -30.84
C GLY A 75 -0.80 -59.71 -31.10
N GLU A 76 0.48 -59.48 -30.79
CA GLU A 76 1.15 -58.18 -30.87
C GLU A 76 0.66 -57.45 -32.14
N PRO A 77 0.02 -56.27 -32.01
CA PRO A 77 -0.52 -55.59 -33.17
C PRO A 77 0.64 -55.35 -34.12
N LYS A 78 0.61 -56.05 -35.28
CA LYS A 78 1.64 -55.93 -36.30
C LYS A 78 1.89 -54.45 -36.53
N ASP A 79 3.14 -54.03 -36.37
CA ASP A 79 3.51 -52.63 -36.44
C ASP A 79 3.21 -52.11 -37.84
N GLU A 80 2.12 -51.35 -37.95
CA GLU A 80 1.55 -50.87 -39.21
C GLU A 80 2.54 -50.02 -40.03
N CYS A 81 3.53 -49.43 -39.35
CA CYS A 81 4.52 -48.58 -39.99
C CYS A 81 5.71 -49.34 -40.59
N GLU A 82 5.84 -50.65 -40.36
CA GLU A 82 6.95 -51.45 -40.90
C GLU A 82 6.97 -51.53 -42.43
N LYS A 83 5.81 -51.39 -43.07
CA LYS A 83 5.63 -51.49 -44.53
C LYS A 83 6.08 -50.24 -45.30
N TYR A 84 6.36 -49.12 -44.62
CA TYR A 84 6.70 -47.86 -45.28
C TYR A 84 8.22 -47.65 -45.37
N VAL A 85 8.65 -47.00 -46.47
CA VAL A 85 10.06 -46.61 -46.68
C VAL A 85 10.49 -45.55 -45.67
N ASP A 86 9.64 -44.56 -45.43
CA ASP A 86 9.82 -43.54 -44.40
C ASP A 86 8.98 -43.88 -43.16
N LYS A 87 9.57 -44.71 -42.29
CA LYS A 87 8.92 -45.17 -41.06
C LYS A 87 8.70 -44.04 -40.06
N ASP A 88 9.63 -43.09 -40.00
CA ASP A 88 9.58 -41.95 -39.07
C ASP A 88 8.38 -41.05 -39.38
N THR A 89 8.13 -40.76 -40.66
CA THR A 89 6.92 -40.04 -41.10
C THR A 89 5.64 -40.81 -40.79
N CYS A 90 5.63 -42.14 -40.97
CA CYS A 90 4.47 -42.97 -40.62
C CYS A 90 4.16 -42.89 -39.12
N TYR A 91 5.16 -43.14 -38.25
CA TYR A 91 4.97 -43.08 -36.81
C TYR A 91 4.53 -41.70 -36.33
N LYS A 92 5.06 -40.63 -36.94
CA LYS A 92 4.64 -39.25 -36.64
C LYS A 92 3.15 -39.03 -36.90
N ASN A 93 2.65 -39.42 -38.08
CA ASN A 93 1.24 -39.26 -38.41
C ASN A 93 0.35 -40.13 -37.52
N LEU A 94 0.76 -41.37 -37.28
CA LEU A 94 0.05 -42.31 -36.42
C LEU A 94 -0.06 -41.82 -34.98
N ALA A 95 1.01 -41.23 -34.44
CA ALA A 95 1.03 -40.66 -33.09
C ALA A 95 0.03 -39.51 -32.95
N VAL A 96 -0.06 -38.64 -33.95
CA VAL A 96 -0.99 -37.50 -33.99
C VAL A 96 -2.44 -37.99 -34.12
N GLU A 97 -2.70 -38.92 -35.05
CA GLU A 97 -4.03 -39.50 -35.27
C GLU A 97 -4.56 -40.19 -33.99
N LYS A 98 -3.72 -40.99 -33.34
CA LYS A 98 -4.07 -41.69 -32.10
C LYS A 98 -3.96 -40.83 -30.85
N LYS A 99 -3.44 -39.60 -30.97
CA LYS A 99 -3.10 -38.72 -29.86
C LYS A 99 -2.26 -39.45 -28.79
N ASP A 100 -1.27 -40.22 -29.23
CA ASP A 100 -0.42 -41.04 -28.37
C ASP A 100 1.06 -40.70 -28.55
N SER A 101 1.63 -40.01 -27.56
CA SER A 101 3.05 -39.64 -27.56
C SER A 101 4.00 -40.82 -27.39
N PHE A 102 3.54 -41.99 -26.93
CA PHE A 102 4.39 -43.17 -26.83
C PHE A 102 4.80 -43.69 -28.21
N VAL A 103 3.97 -43.49 -29.23
CA VAL A 103 4.29 -43.83 -30.63
C VAL A 103 5.51 -43.02 -31.12
N CYS A 104 5.67 -41.77 -30.69
CA CYS A 104 6.83 -40.95 -31.04
C CYS A 104 8.17 -41.55 -30.57
N ASN A 105 8.17 -42.46 -29.59
CA ASN A 105 9.40 -43.13 -29.15
C ASN A 105 9.98 -44.09 -30.18
N LYS A 106 9.19 -44.52 -31.17
CA LYS A 106 9.61 -45.40 -32.25
C LYS A 106 10.37 -44.67 -33.38
N ILE A 107 10.33 -43.34 -33.39
CA ILE A 107 10.99 -42.50 -34.40
C ILE A 107 12.49 -42.44 -34.13
N LYS A 108 13.31 -42.65 -35.16
CA LYS A 108 14.79 -42.64 -35.05
C LYS A 108 15.38 -41.25 -35.17
N SER A 109 14.89 -40.45 -36.12
CA SER A 109 15.30 -39.06 -36.31
C SER A 109 14.95 -38.22 -35.08
N SER A 110 15.97 -37.64 -34.42
CA SER A 110 15.74 -36.79 -33.24
C SER A 110 14.86 -35.60 -33.56
N SER A 111 15.02 -35.00 -34.75
CA SER A 111 14.21 -33.85 -35.16
C SER A 111 12.75 -34.22 -35.42
N ASP A 112 12.50 -35.36 -36.05
CA ASP A 112 11.13 -35.84 -36.30
C ASP A 112 10.46 -36.33 -35.02
N LYS A 113 11.23 -36.87 -34.08
CA LYS A 113 10.73 -37.25 -32.76
C LYS A 113 10.26 -36.02 -31.97
N ASP A 114 11.02 -34.92 -32.05
CA ASP A 114 10.63 -33.64 -31.44
C ASP A 114 9.37 -33.07 -32.10
N ASP A 115 9.29 -33.08 -33.44
CA ASP A 115 8.11 -32.66 -34.21
C ASP A 115 6.88 -33.52 -33.89
N CYS A 116 7.05 -34.84 -33.72
CA CYS A 116 6.00 -35.75 -33.31
C CYS A 116 5.46 -35.40 -31.92
N ASN A 117 6.34 -35.28 -30.91
CA ASN A 117 5.94 -34.92 -29.55
C ASN A 117 5.27 -33.55 -29.51
N TYR A 118 5.79 -32.59 -30.27
CA TYR A 118 5.20 -31.25 -30.42
C TYR A 118 3.75 -31.33 -30.91
N ARG A 119 3.50 -31.98 -32.04
CA ARG A 119 2.16 -32.05 -32.64
C ARG A 119 1.17 -32.76 -31.72
N VAL A 120 1.57 -33.87 -31.11
CA VAL A 120 0.72 -34.60 -30.15
C VAL A 120 0.39 -33.72 -28.93
N ALA A 121 1.36 -32.94 -28.43
CA ALA A 121 1.13 -32.03 -27.31
C ALA A 121 0.07 -30.97 -27.63
N ILE A 122 0.13 -30.37 -28.83
CA ILE A 122 -0.84 -29.36 -29.29
C ILE A 122 -2.24 -29.98 -29.50
N GLU A 123 -2.34 -31.17 -30.09
CA GLU A 123 -3.62 -31.85 -30.35
C GLU A 123 -4.34 -32.36 -29.09
N LYS A 124 -3.57 -32.59 -28.01
CA LYS A 124 -4.10 -32.97 -26.68
C LYS A 124 -4.22 -31.80 -25.71
N ASP A 125 -3.66 -30.65 -26.06
CA ASP A 125 -3.44 -29.53 -25.14
C ASP A 125 -2.68 -29.93 -23.87
N ASP A 126 -1.74 -30.89 -23.98
CA ASP A 126 -1.01 -31.45 -22.84
C ASP A 126 0.46 -30.99 -22.82
N SER A 127 0.72 -29.94 -22.03
CA SER A 127 2.07 -29.38 -21.86
C SER A 127 3.07 -30.33 -21.20
N SER A 128 2.63 -31.42 -20.55
CA SER A 128 3.56 -32.41 -20.00
C SER A 128 4.33 -33.13 -21.11
N ILE A 129 3.74 -33.24 -22.31
CA ILE A 129 4.37 -33.86 -23.49
C ILE A 129 5.48 -32.97 -24.04
N CYS A 130 5.36 -31.64 -23.96
CA CYS A 130 6.42 -30.71 -24.37
C CYS A 130 7.74 -30.96 -23.63
N ASN A 131 7.69 -31.44 -22.38
CA ASN A 131 8.90 -31.76 -21.60
C ASN A 131 9.74 -32.90 -22.20
N LYS A 132 9.17 -33.69 -23.11
CA LYS A 132 9.87 -34.75 -23.84
C LYS A 132 10.73 -34.22 -24.99
N ILE A 133 10.64 -32.93 -25.32
CA ILE A 133 11.39 -32.27 -26.41
C ILE A 133 12.72 -31.73 -25.85
N PRO A 134 13.88 -32.26 -26.27
CA PRO A 134 15.18 -31.78 -25.81
C PRO A 134 15.52 -30.38 -26.33
N ASP A 135 15.11 -30.05 -27.56
CA ASP A 135 15.33 -28.72 -28.14
C ASP A 135 14.56 -27.65 -27.34
N ASN A 136 15.30 -26.78 -26.66
CA ASN A 136 14.72 -25.76 -25.77
C ASN A 136 13.80 -24.79 -26.54
N THR A 137 14.16 -24.41 -27.76
CA THR A 137 13.40 -23.45 -28.57
C THR A 137 12.05 -24.04 -29.01
N LYS A 138 12.04 -25.30 -29.48
CA LYS A 138 10.80 -26.03 -29.81
C LYS A 138 9.97 -26.31 -28.57
N ARG A 139 10.59 -26.72 -27.46
CA ARG A 139 9.89 -26.96 -26.18
C ARG A 139 9.21 -25.70 -25.66
N ASP A 140 9.91 -24.56 -25.68
CA ASP A 140 9.36 -23.28 -25.24
C ASP A 140 8.23 -22.80 -26.18
N THR A 141 8.32 -23.10 -27.48
CA THR A 141 7.23 -22.84 -28.45
C THR A 141 6.02 -23.70 -28.16
N CYS A 142 6.22 -25.00 -27.91
CA CYS A 142 5.16 -25.95 -27.54
C CYS A 142 4.40 -25.47 -26.29
N ASN A 143 5.13 -25.14 -25.22
CA ASN A 143 4.54 -24.63 -23.98
C ASN A 143 3.79 -23.30 -24.20
N TYR A 144 4.37 -22.38 -24.98
CA TYR A 144 3.73 -21.10 -25.30
C TYR A 144 2.40 -21.29 -26.04
N GLU A 145 2.36 -22.11 -27.10
CA GLU A 145 1.14 -22.33 -27.88
C GLU A 145 0.02 -22.95 -27.04
N ILE A 146 0.35 -23.95 -26.20
CA ILE A 146 -0.61 -24.56 -25.28
C ILE A 146 -1.10 -23.54 -24.24
N ALA A 147 -0.19 -22.75 -23.66
CA ALA A 147 -0.55 -21.69 -22.72
C ALA A 147 -1.52 -20.68 -23.35
N MET A 148 -1.29 -20.29 -24.60
CA MET A 148 -2.13 -19.35 -25.33
C MET A 148 -3.49 -19.93 -25.72
N LYS A 149 -3.53 -21.20 -26.15
CA LYS A 149 -4.77 -21.92 -26.50
C LYS A 149 -5.65 -22.13 -25.28
N LYS A 150 -5.07 -22.54 -24.15
CA LYS A 150 -5.78 -22.73 -22.87
C LYS A 150 -6.00 -21.43 -22.09
N GLN A 151 -5.32 -20.35 -22.48
CA GLN A 151 -5.20 -19.12 -21.70
C GLN A 151 -4.73 -19.36 -20.26
N ASP A 152 -3.84 -20.34 -20.06
CA ASP A 152 -3.33 -20.74 -18.74
C ASP A 152 -1.90 -20.25 -18.53
N SER A 153 -1.76 -19.18 -17.73
CA SER A 153 -0.46 -18.60 -17.38
C SER A 153 0.44 -19.53 -16.55
N SER A 154 -0.09 -20.59 -15.94
CA SER A 154 0.75 -21.55 -15.21
C SER A 154 1.67 -22.33 -16.16
N VAL A 155 1.24 -22.54 -17.40
CA VAL A 155 2.04 -23.19 -18.45
C VAL A 155 3.20 -22.29 -18.90
N CYS A 156 3.02 -20.96 -18.91
CA CYS A 156 4.10 -20.01 -19.23
C CYS A 156 5.32 -20.17 -18.29
N ASN A 157 5.12 -20.63 -17.04
CA ASN A 157 6.22 -20.84 -16.10
C ASN A 157 7.16 -21.98 -16.51
N LYS A 158 6.74 -22.85 -17.43
CA LYS A 158 7.56 -23.94 -17.99
C LYS A 158 8.48 -23.48 -19.13
N ILE A 159 8.32 -22.24 -19.60
CA ILE A 159 9.16 -21.65 -20.66
C ILE A 159 10.47 -21.19 -20.04
N GLN A 160 11.59 -21.62 -20.63
CA GLN A 160 12.93 -21.29 -20.15
C GLN A 160 13.41 -19.92 -20.66
N ASP A 161 13.11 -19.57 -21.91
CA ASP A 161 13.41 -18.25 -22.46
C ASP A 161 12.60 -17.17 -21.73
N LYS A 162 13.31 -16.28 -21.03
CA LYS A 162 12.70 -15.24 -20.18
C LYS A 162 11.83 -14.28 -20.99
N THR A 163 12.29 -13.87 -22.17
CA THR A 163 11.57 -12.92 -23.03
C THR A 163 10.26 -13.53 -23.53
N LYS A 164 10.28 -14.80 -23.93
CA LYS A 164 9.12 -15.55 -24.39
C LYS A 164 8.16 -15.86 -23.24
N LYS A 165 8.67 -16.20 -22.06
CA LYS A 165 7.89 -16.36 -20.83
C LYS A 165 7.15 -15.07 -20.46
N ASP A 166 7.84 -13.94 -20.47
CA ASP A 166 7.24 -12.63 -20.20
C ASP A 166 6.20 -12.24 -21.26
N THR A 167 6.45 -12.57 -22.53
CA THR A 167 5.48 -12.39 -23.62
C THR A 167 4.22 -13.24 -23.40
N CYS A 168 4.40 -14.52 -23.06
CA CYS A 168 3.33 -15.44 -22.73
C CYS A 168 2.42 -14.89 -21.62
N ASN A 169 3.02 -14.49 -20.49
CA ASN A 169 2.28 -13.93 -19.37
C ASN A 169 1.56 -12.62 -19.75
N TYR A 170 2.23 -11.72 -20.46
CA TYR A 170 1.65 -10.47 -20.94
C TYR A 170 0.41 -10.69 -21.82
N GLU A 171 0.50 -11.55 -22.84
CA GLU A 171 -0.60 -11.77 -23.76
C GLU A 171 -1.81 -12.42 -23.09
N ILE A 172 -1.57 -13.39 -22.17
CA ILE A 172 -2.65 -13.99 -21.39
C ILE A 172 -3.29 -12.97 -20.45
N ALA A 173 -2.47 -12.15 -19.77
CA ALA A 173 -2.97 -11.06 -18.92
C ALA A 173 -3.88 -10.11 -19.71
N MET A 174 -3.49 -9.77 -20.93
CA MET A 174 -4.26 -8.90 -21.82
C MET A 174 -5.56 -9.52 -22.32
N LYS A 175 -5.55 -10.81 -22.67
CA LYS A 175 -6.77 -11.54 -23.10
C LYS A 175 -7.77 -11.71 -21.96
N LYS A 176 -7.30 -12.08 -20.77
CA LYS A 176 -8.13 -12.25 -19.58
C LYS A 176 -8.45 -10.94 -18.85
N GLN A 177 -7.77 -9.85 -19.22
CA GLN A 177 -7.76 -8.59 -18.49
C GLN A 177 -7.41 -8.78 -17.01
N ASP A 178 -6.47 -9.69 -16.69
CA ASP A 178 -6.11 -10.03 -15.32
C ASP A 178 -4.71 -9.50 -14.97
N SER A 179 -4.68 -8.41 -14.19
CA SER A 179 -3.43 -7.78 -13.74
C SER A 179 -2.60 -8.64 -12.78
N SER A 180 -3.17 -9.68 -12.17
CA SER A 180 -2.41 -10.59 -11.30
C SER A 180 -1.37 -11.37 -12.10
N ILE A 181 -1.63 -11.62 -13.38
CA ILE A 181 -0.72 -12.31 -14.30
C ILE A 181 0.46 -11.40 -14.66
N CYS A 182 0.26 -10.07 -14.77
CA CYS A 182 1.34 -9.11 -14.98
C CYS A 182 2.41 -9.17 -13.86
N ASN A 183 2.05 -9.62 -12.65
CA ASN A 183 3.03 -9.77 -11.57
C ASN A 183 4.08 -10.85 -11.83
N LYS A 184 3.79 -11.81 -12.72
CA LYS A 184 4.67 -12.91 -13.12
C LYS A 184 5.71 -12.52 -14.19
N ILE A 185 5.62 -11.30 -14.72
CA ILE A 185 6.57 -10.76 -15.70
C ILE A 185 7.82 -10.27 -14.96
N GLU A 186 9.00 -10.71 -15.41
CA GLU A 186 10.29 -10.35 -14.82
C GLU A 186 10.79 -8.99 -15.33
N ASP A 187 10.63 -8.72 -16.64
CA ASP A 187 10.98 -7.42 -17.22
C ASP A 187 10.10 -6.30 -16.67
N LYS A 188 10.73 -5.33 -15.99
CA LYS A 188 10.03 -4.23 -15.31
C LYS A 188 9.23 -3.36 -16.28
N THR A 189 9.80 -3.03 -17.44
CA THR A 189 9.17 -2.16 -18.45
C THR A 189 7.94 -2.82 -19.04
N LYS A 190 8.03 -4.12 -19.34
CA LYS A 190 6.94 -4.94 -19.87
C LYS A 190 5.86 -5.19 -18.83
N LYS A 191 6.24 -5.38 -17.56
CA LYS A 191 5.31 -5.49 -16.44
C LYS A 191 4.49 -4.22 -16.24
N ASP A 192 5.14 -3.05 -16.28
CA ASP A 192 4.46 -1.76 -16.19
C ASP A 192 3.54 -1.53 -17.39
N THR A 193 3.98 -1.91 -18.59
CA THR A 193 3.16 -1.87 -19.81
C THR A 193 1.93 -2.79 -19.69
N CYS A 194 2.12 -4.01 -19.19
CA CYS A 194 1.03 -4.96 -18.91
C CYS A 194 -0.02 -4.36 -17.97
N ASN A 195 0.41 -3.85 -16.81
CA ASN A 195 -0.49 -3.25 -15.83
C ASN A 195 -1.24 -2.05 -16.42
N TYR A 196 -0.53 -1.17 -17.13
CA TYR A 196 -1.12 -0.02 -17.80
C TYR A 196 -2.22 -0.42 -18.79
N GLU A 197 -1.92 -1.34 -19.71
CA GLU A 197 -2.86 -1.71 -20.76
C GLU A 197 -4.05 -2.50 -20.22
N VAL A 198 -3.84 -3.38 -19.24
CA VAL A 198 -4.94 -4.07 -18.54
C VAL A 198 -5.85 -3.05 -17.85
N ALA A 199 -5.28 -2.03 -17.17
CA ALA A 199 -6.07 -0.97 -16.55
C ALA A 199 -6.90 -0.20 -17.58
N MET A 200 -6.37 0.06 -18.78
CA MET A 200 -7.11 0.80 -19.81
C MET A 200 -8.23 -0.02 -20.47
N LYS A 201 -8.11 -1.36 -20.51
CA LYS A 201 -9.14 -2.25 -21.07
C LYS A 201 -10.27 -2.60 -20.11
N LYS A 202 -10.04 -2.59 -18.79
CA LYS A 202 -11.08 -2.94 -17.80
C LYS A 202 -12.24 -1.97 -17.83
N GLU A 203 -13.48 -2.44 -17.88
CA GLU A 203 -14.65 -1.54 -17.84
C GLU A 203 -14.85 -0.91 -16.46
N ASP A 204 -14.65 -1.69 -15.39
CA ASP A 204 -14.83 -1.26 -14.01
C ASP A 204 -13.71 -0.31 -13.56
N LEU A 205 -14.09 0.96 -13.36
CA LEU A 205 -13.22 2.05 -12.90
C LEU A 205 -12.64 1.81 -11.51
N THR A 206 -13.34 1.08 -10.63
CA THR A 206 -12.87 0.79 -9.27
C THR A 206 -11.65 -0.12 -9.28
N VAL A 207 -11.52 -0.98 -10.30
CA VAL A 207 -10.41 -1.90 -10.49
C VAL A 207 -9.22 -1.24 -11.20
N ARG A 208 -9.46 -0.22 -12.06
CA ARG A 208 -8.37 0.47 -12.78
C ARG A 208 -7.38 1.16 -11.85
N LEU A 209 -7.87 1.83 -10.81
CA LEU A 209 -7.05 2.64 -9.89
C LEU A 209 -6.03 1.79 -9.10
N PRO A 210 -6.40 0.66 -8.48
CA PRO A 210 -5.44 -0.29 -7.90
C PRO A 210 -4.41 -0.81 -8.89
N ILE A 211 -4.76 -0.99 -10.17
CA ILE A 211 -3.81 -1.46 -11.18
C ILE A 211 -2.78 -0.36 -11.53
N CYS A 212 -3.22 0.89 -11.74
CA CYS A 212 -2.28 2.01 -11.97
C CYS A 212 -1.28 2.16 -10.80
N ASN A 213 -1.69 1.83 -9.57
CA ASN A 213 -0.81 1.90 -8.40
C ASN A 213 0.38 0.94 -8.48
N LYS A 214 0.22 -0.20 -9.18
CA LYS A 214 1.25 -1.22 -9.36
C LYS A 214 2.35 -0.82 -10.35
N ILE A 215 2.11 0.20 -11.17
CA ILE A 215 3.09 0.70 -12.15
C ILE A 215 4.23 1.41 -11.41
N GLN A 216 5.48 1.04 -11.72
CA GLN A 216 6.65 1.66 -11.10
C GLN A 216 7.13 2.88 -11.89
N ASP A 217 7.08 2.81 -13.23
CA ASP A 217 7.39 3.91 -14.11
C ASP A 217 6.49 5.12 -13.82
N THR A 218 7.11 6.22 -13.42
CA THR A 218 6.42 7.42 -12.94
C THR A 218 5.63 8.11 -14.05
N ALA A 219 6.14 8.12 -15.29
CA ALA A 219 5.46 8.72 -16.43
C ALA A 219 4.21 7.93 -16.83
N LYS A 220 4.33 6.59 -16.95
CA LYS A 220 3.20 5.70 -17.25
C LYS A 220 2.16 5.70 -16.13
N LYS A 221 2.59 5.68 -14.87
CA LYS A 221 1.67 5.79 -13.71
C LYS A 221 0.89 7.09 -13.75
N THR A 222 1.59 8.19 -14.04
CA THR A 222 0.98 9.51 -14.17
C THR A 222 -0.05 9.55 -15.31
N ASP A 223 0.32 9.05 -16.49
CA ASP A 223 -0.59 8.95 -17.64
C ASP A 223 -1.81 8.06 -17.35
N CYS A 224 -1.62 6.92 -16.67
CA CYS A 224 -2.69 6.00 -16.29
C CYS A 224 -3.79 6.72 -15.48
N TYR A 225 -3.40 7.47 -14.45
CA TYR A 225 -4.34 8.27 -13.65
C TYR A 225 -4.93 9.44 -14.43
N ASN A 226 -4.14 10.12 -15.26
CA ASN A 226 -4.65 11.22 -16.09
C ASN A 226 -5.79 10.76 -17.02
N LYS A 227 -5.65 9.58 -17.62
CA LYS A 227 -6.68 8.98 -18.47
C LYS A 227 -7.92 8.60 -17.67
N ILE A 228 -7.76 8.02 -16.49
CA ILE A 228 -8.90 7.72 -15.59
C ILE A 228 -9.63 8.99 -15.18
N ALA A 229 -8.89 10.03 -14.78
CA ALA A 229 -9.48 11.30 -14.38
C ALA A 229 -10.32 11.92 -15.51
N SER A 230 -9.81 11.91 -16.75
CA SER A 230 -10.58 12.38 -17.91
C SER A 230 -11.84 11.54 -18.14
N LEU A 231 -11.75 10.22 -18.10
CA LEU A 231 -12.91 9.34 -18.32
C LEU A 231 -14.05 9.56 -17.31
N VAL A 232 -13.73 10.03 -16.11
CA VAL A 232 -14.71 10.28 -15.03
C VAL A 232 -15.15 11.74 -15.03
N CYS A 233 -14.21 12.67 -14.89
CA CYS A 233 -14.51 14.07 -14.67
C CYS A 233 -15.02 14.78 -15.94
N ASP A 234 -14.58 14.39 -17.14
CA ASP A 234 -15.05 15.04 -18.39
C ASP A 234 -16.54 14.76 -18.68
N LYS A 235 -17.14 13.77 -18.01
CA LYS A 235 -18.59 13.50 -18.10
C LYS A 235 -19.42 14.47 -17.26
N ILE A 236 -18.81 15.24 -16.37
CA ILE A 236 -19.48 16.19 -15.49
C ILE A 236 -19.67 17.52 -16.25
N LYS A 237 -20.92 17.93 -16.43
CA LYS A 237 -21.26 19.16 -17.18
C LYS A 237 -20.97 20.45 -16.42
N GLU A 238 -21.12 20.44 -15.10
CA GLU A 238 -20.95 21.64 -14.26
C GLU A 238 -19.46 21.87 -13.97
N VAL A 239 -18.93 23.01 -14.42
CA VAL A 239 -17.49 23.35 -14.33
C VAL A 239 -16.96 23.20 -12.91
N ASN A 240 -17.63 23.77 -11.91
CA ASN A 240 -17.19 23.66 -10.51
C ASN A 240 -17.12 22.22 -10.00
N LYS A 241 -18.07 21.36 -10.37
CA LYS A 241 -18.06 19.95 -9.97
C LYS A 241 -17.00 19.14 -10.73
N LYS A 242 -16.79 19.45 -12.01
CA LYS A 242 -15.73 18.87 -12.84
C LYS A 242 -14.35 19.20 -12.29
N ASP A 243 -14.13 20.46 -11.92
CA ASP A 243 -12.88 20.94 -11.35
C ASP A 243 -12.59 20.34 -9.97
N ASN A 244 -13.61 20.25 -9.11
CA ASN A 244 -13.50 19.56 -7.83
C ASN A 244 -13.20 18.07 -8.01
N CYS A 245 -13.83 17.40 -9.00
CA CYS A 245 -13.51 16.01 -9.35
C CYS A 245 -12.03 15.84 -9.70
N TYR A 246 -11.48 16.74 -10.53
CA TYR A 246 -10.07 16.72 -10.88
C TYR A 246 -9.17 16.96 -9.66
N GLN A 247 -9.51 17.93 -8.81
CA GLN A 247 -8.78 18.20 -7.58
C GLN A 247 -8.75 16.98 -6.65
N ASP A 248 -9.89 16.34 -6.41
CA ASP A 248 -10.00 15.20 -5.51
C ASP A 248 -9.15 14.01 -6.00
N ILE A 249 -9.18 13.73 -7.31
CA ILE A 249 -8.36 12.67 -7.89
C ILE A 249 -6.87 13.04 -7.83
N ALA A 250 -6.50 14.28 -8.14
CA ALA A 250 -5.11 14.74 -8.08
C ALA A 250 -4.52 14.59 -6.68
N VAL A 251 -5.24 15.02 -5.66
CA VAL A 251 -4.84 14.93 -4.24
C VAL A 251 -4.81 13.47 -3.79
N ALA A 252 -5.85 12.69 -4.03
CA ALA A 252 -5.91 11.29 -3.58
C ALA A 252 -4.87 10.38 -4.27
N ARG A 253 -4.40 10.76 -5.47
CA ARG A 253 -3.43 9.98 -6.26
C ARG A 253 -2.06 10.61 -6.34
N HIS A 254 -1.84 11.73 -5.65
CA HIS A 254 -0.58 12.46 -5.66
C HIS A 254 -0.12 12.80 -7.10
N ASN A 255 -1.07 13.08 -7.99
CA ASN A 255 -0.82 13.22 -9.43
C ASN A 255 -0.92 14.68 -9.86
N LEU A 256 0.23 15.27 -10.19
CA LEU A 256 0.39 16.70 -10.42
C LEU A 256 -0.23 17.17 -11.74
N PRO A 257 0.00 16.49 -12.89
CA PRO A 257 -0.59 16.92 -14.15
C PRO A 257 -2.13 16.96 -14.19
N ILE A 258 -2.83 16.27 -13.28
CA ILE A 258 -4.29 16.39 -13.19
C ILE A 258 -4.72 17.81 -12.82
N CYS A 259 -3.97 18.50 -11.94
CA CYS A 259 -4.28 19.88 -11.57
C CYS A 259 -4.25 20.83 -12.79
N ASP A 260 -3.43 20.52 -13.80
CA ASP A 260 -3.33 21.33 -15.02
C ASP A 260 -4.63 21.29 -15.86
N LYS A 261 -5.55 20.34 -15.59
CA LYS A 261 -6.85 20.20 -16.28
C LYS A 261 -7.96 21.05 -15.65
N ILE A 262 -7.73 21.64 -14.48
CA ILE A 262 -8.73 22.42 -13.74
C ILE A 262 -8.86 23.80 -14.39
N GLU A 263 -10.09 24.21 -14.72
CA GLU A 263 -10.37 25.48 -15.40
C GLU A 263 -10.32 26.66 -14.41
N GLU A 264 -11.04 26.55 -13.30
CA GLU A 264 -11.14 27.57 -12.25
C GLU A 264 -9.80 27.80 -11.55
N THR A 265 -9.31 29.04 -11.64
CA THR A 265 -7.95 29.40 -11.19
C THR A 265 -7.76 29.15 -9.70
N THR A 266 -8.76 29.49 -8.87
CA THR A 266 -8.69 29.29 -7.41
C THR A 266 -8.64 27.81 -7.05
N VAL A 267 -9.44 26.98 -7.74
CA VAL A 267 -9.48 25.52 -7.52
C VAL A 267 -8.18 24.88 -7.98
N ARG A 268 -7.64 25.32 -9.12
CA ARG A 268 -6.35 24.86 -9.65
C ARG A 268 -5.20 25.18 -8.69
N GLN A 269 -5.17 26.38 -8.14
CA GLN A 269 -4.17 26.77 -7.14
C GLN A 269 -4.29 25.94 -5.86
N ASN A 270 -5.52 25.67 -5.38
CA ASN A 270 -5.75 24.77 -4.24
C ASN A 270 -5.24 23.36 -4.54
N CYS A 271 -5.45 22.86 -5.76
CA CYS A 271 -4.94 21.57 -6.19
C CYS A 271 -3.42 21.51 -6.08
N TYR A 272 -2.69 22.47 -6.67
CA TYR A 272 -1.22 22.50 -6.57
C TYR A 272 -0.74 22.61 -5.12
N GLN A 273 -1.38 23.44 -4.30
CA GLN A 273 -1.04 23.56 -2.89
C GLN A 273 -1.20 22.21 -2.18
N ASN A 274 -2.39 21.62 -2.21
CA ASN A 274 -2.68 20.38 -1.49
C ASN A 274 -1.80 19.22 -1.96
N VAL A 275 -1.61 19.07 -3.27
CA VAL A 275 -0.76 18.00 -3.79
C VAL A 275 0.71 18.25 -3.45
N GLY A 276 1.18 19.50 -3.52
CA GLY A 276 2.53 19.88 -3.10
C GLY A 276 2.77 19.51 -1.64
N GLU A 277 1.87 19.90 -0.73
CA GLU A 277 1.97 19.63 0.71
C GLU A 277 2.00 18.13 1.03
N VAL A 278 1.11 17.33 0.42
CA VAL A 278 1.04 15.87 0.67
C VAL A 278 2.23 15.12 0.09
N THR A 279 2.75 15.57 -1.07
CA THR A 279 3.87 14.91 -1.74
C THR A 279 5.24 15.42 -1.34
N GLY A 280 5.30 16.54 -0.63
CA GLY A 280 6.54 17.27 -0.39
C GLY A 280 7.16 17.85 -1.68
N ASN A 281 6.41 17.93 -2.79
CA ASN A 281 6.95 18.38 -4.06
C ASN A 281 6.90 19.91 -4.20
N LEU A 282 8.07 20.52 -4.05
CA LEU A 282 8.26 21.97 -4.11
C LEU A 282 7.87 22.62 -5.43
N SER A 283 8.04 21.90 -6.55
CA SER A 283 7.74 22.43 -7.90
C SER A 283 6.26 22.78 -8.07
N MET A 284 5.39 22.24 -7.22
CA MET A 284 3.97 22.59 -7.22
C MET A 284 3.71 24.00 -6.71
N CYS A 285 4.43 24.42 -5.67
CA CYS A 285 4.33 25.77 -5.16
C CYS A 285 4.82 26.80 -6.19
N ASP A 286 5.76 26.41 -7.06
CA ASP A 286 6.27 27.27 -8.13
C ASP A 286 5.21 27.55 -9.20
N LYS A 287 4.29 26.59 -9.44
CA LYS A 287 3.14 26.76 -10.35
C LYS A 287 2.05 27.70 -9.82
N ILE A 288 2.05 28.00 -8.52
CA ILE A 288 1.10 28.96 -7.94
C ILE A 288 1.62 30.37 -8.23
N PRO A 289 0.82 31.24 -8.89
CA PRO A 289 1.22 32.62 -9.10
C PRO A 289 1.34 33.32 -7.74
N GLY A 290 2.39 34.14 -7.59
CA GLY A 290 2.54 34.98 -6.41
C GLY A 290 1.53 36.11 -6.46
N GLU A 291 0.39 35.98 -5.80
CA GLU A 291 -0.56 37.10 -5.69
C GLU A 291 0.04 38.22 -4.83
N GLN A 292 -0.06 39.45 -5.32
CA GLN A 292 0.37 40.67 -4.61
C GLN A 292 -0.57 41.03 -3.44
N SER A 293 -1.69 40.31 -3.28
CA SER A 293 -2.65 40.53 -2.20
C SER A 293 -2.10 40.05 -0.87
N LYS A 294 -1.96 40.97 0.09
CA LYS A 294 -1.51 40.72 1.48
C LYS A 294 -2.34 39.66 2.24
N ILE A 295 -3.53 39.30 1.75
CA ILE A 295 -4.55 38.63 2.56
C ILE A 295 -4.53 37.10 2.40
N ILE A 296 -4.14 36.54 1.23
CA ILE A 296 -4.07 35.07 1.04
C ILE A 296 -2.92 34.70 0.09
N ASN A 297 -1.68 34.74 0.56
CA ASN A 297 -0.55 34.26 -0.25
C ASN A 297 -0.49 32.71 -0.22
N ARG A 298 -1.25 32.05 -1.10
CA ARG A 298 -1.31 30.57 -1.22
C ARG A 298 0.04 29.96 -1.54
N LYS A 299 0.85 30.63 -2.36
CA LYS A 299 2.20 30.19 -2.70
C LYS A 299 3.08 30.04 -1.47
N GLU A 300 3.04 31.02 -0.56
CA GLU A 300 3.77 30.94 0.70
C GLU A 300 3.22 29.89 1.65
N SER A 301 1.89 29.65 1.65
CA SER A 301 1.31 28.55 2.42
C SER A 301 1.79 27.20 1.90
N CYS A 302 1.85 27.03 0.58
CA CYS A 302 2.38 25.82 -0.05
C CYS A 302 3.84 25.58 0.36
N TYR A 303 4.71 26.59 0.26
CA TYR A 303 6.11 26.46 0.70
C TYR A 303 6.22 26.09 2.18
N LEU A 304 5.42 26.72 3.04
CA LEU A 304 5.35 26.39 4.47
C LEU A 304 4.98 24.92 4.70
N GLY A 305 3.91 24.44 4.06
CA GLY A 305 3.46 23.06 4.23
C GLY A 305 4.46 22.04 3.69
N VAL A 306 5.05 22.29 2.51
CA VAL A 306 6.12 21.45 1.94
C VAL A 306 7.37 21.43 2.83
N ALA A 307 7.78 22.58 3.38
CA ALA A 307 8.92 22.67 4.29
C ALA A 307 8.72 21.83 5.55
N ILE A 308 7.51 21.82 6.10
CA ILE A 308 7.15 21.02 7.28
C ILE A 308 7.11 19.53 6.93
N ALA A 309 6.46 19.16 5.81
CA ALA A 309 6.34 17.77 5.36
C ALA A 309 7.71 17.11 5.13
N ASN A 310 8.63 17.84 4.50
CA ASN A 310 9.99 17.36 4.26
C ASN A 310 10.95 17.62 5.43
N GLN A 311 10.51 18.38 6.44
CA GLN A 311 11.37 18.92 7.50
C GLN A 311 12.61 19.65 6.95
N ASP A 312 12.50 20.27 5.77
CA ASP A 312 13.58 20.94 5.08
C ASP A 312 13.52 22.45 5.36
N ILE A 313 14.44 22.90 6.20
CA ILE A 313 14.54 24.29 6.63
C ILE A 313 14.90 25.24 5.48
N SER A 314 15.60 24.76 4.45
CA SER A 314 16.02 25.60 3.32
C SER A 314 14.80 26.09 2.51
N ILE A 315 13.67 25.39 2.59
CA ILE A 315 12.43 25.79 1.94
C ILE A 315 11.81 27.00 2.64
N CYS A 316 11.98 27.15 3.97
CA CYS A 316 11.54 28.34 4.69
C CYS A 316 12.22 29.62 4.17
N ASP A 317 13.42 29.51 3.61
CA ASP A 317 14.14 30.66 3.03
C ASP A 317 13.44 31.23 1.78
N LYS A 318 12.62 30.42 1.10
CA LYS A 318 11.85 30.83 -0.09
C LYS A 318 10.59 31.65 0.25
N ILE A 319 10.14 31.62 1.50
CA ILE A 319 8.96 32.36 1.96
C ILE A 319 9.35 33.83 2.16
N GLN A 320 8.58 34.76 1.56
CA GLN A 320 8.89 36.19 1.61
C GLN A 320 8.26 36.87 2.82
N LEU A 321 7.01 36.52 3.15
CA LEU A 321 6.29 37.09 4.29
C LEU A 321 6.94 36.67 5.61
N THR A 322 7.50 37.64 6.32
CA THR A 322 8.26 37.46 7.56
C THR A 322 7.52 36.64 8.60
N SER A 323 6.21 36.84 8.76
CA SER A 323 5.41 36.06 9.72
C SER A 323 5.30 34.59 9.34
N LYS A 324 4.96 34.27 8.08
CA LYS A 324 4.93 32.88 7.59
C LYS A 324 6.29 32.21 7.61
N LYS A 325 7.35 32.94 7.25
CA LYS A 325 8.73 32.46 7.35
C LYS A 325 9.09 32.11 8.80
N GLY A 326 8.72 32.97 9.75
CA GLY A 326 8.86 32.70 11.18
C GLY A 326 8.11 31.45 11.62
N TYR A 327 6.85 31.28 11.19
CA TYR A 327 6.07 30.08 11.49
C TYR A 327 6.69 28.80 10.91
N CYS A 328 7.27 28.89 9.71
CA CYS A 328 7.98 27.78 9.07
C CYS A 328 9.13 27.28 9.94
N TYR A 329 10.06 28.19 10.31
CA TYR A 329 11.15 27.84 11.21
C TYR A 329 10.65 27.31 12.54
N ARG A 330 9.65 27.97 13.16
CA ARG A 330 9.10 27.54 14.45
C ARG A 330 8.60 26.09 14.42
N ASN A 331 7.81 25.73 13.42
CA ASN A 331 7.25 24.37 13.33
C ASN A 331 8.35 23.33 13.09
N ILE A 332 9.33 23.61 12.22
CA ILE A 332 10.47 22.70 11.99
C ILE A 332 11.35 22.59 13.25
N ALA A 333 11.59 23.70 13.95
CA ALA A 333 12.35 23.74 15.19
C ALA A 333 11.71 22.85 16.28
N ALA A 334 10.38 22.89 16.39
CA ALA A 334 9.64 22.03 17.31
C ALA A 334 9.75 20.54 16.94
N ILE A 335 9.60 20.19 15.65
CA ILE A 335 9.71 18.80 15.16
C ILE A 335 11.12 18.25 15.40
N LYS A 336 12.16 19.01 15.04
CA LYS A 336 13.56 18.61 15.22
C LYS A 336 14.08 18.78 16.64
N LYS A 337 13.32 19.48 17.50
CA LYS A 337 13.75 19.95 18.83
C LYS A 337 15.09 20.71 18.76
N ASP A 338 15.31 21.47 17.69
CA ASP A 338 16.56 22.20 17.46
C ASP A 338 16.36 23.69 17.74
N LEU A 339 16.99 24.15 18.82
CA LEU A 339 16.89 25.51 19.32
C LEU A 339 17.52 26.54 18.37
N SER A 340 18.57 26.15 17.65
CA SER A 340 19.30 27.05 16.75
C SER A 340 18.43 27.55 15.60
N ILE A 341 17.35 26.83 15.28
CA ILE A 341 16.38 27.22 14.25
C ILE A 341 15.56 28.42 14.71
N CYS A 342 15.23 28.53 16.00
CA CYS A 342 14.50 29.69 16.54
C CYS A 342 15.30 30.98 16.38
N ASP A 343 16.63 30.91 16.37
CA ASP A 343 17.51 32.07 16.21
C ASP A 343 17.37 32.71 14.83
N LYS A 344 16.89 31.98 13.83
CA LYS A 344 16.62 32.47 12.47
C LYS A 344 15.31 33.27 12.34
N ILE A 345 14.47 33.28 13.39
CA ILE A 345 13.18 33.96 13.36
C ILE A 345 13.36 35.45 13.68
N GLN A 346 12.91 36.33 12.77
CA GLN A 346 13.03 37.79 12.93
C GLN A 346 11.95 38.37 13.86
N THR A 347 10.72 37.88 13.77
CA THR A 347 9.61 38.40 14.59
C THR A 347 9.74 37.88 16.02
N VAL A 348 10.01 38.79 16.97
CA VAL A 348 10.28 38.49 18.38
C VAL A 348 9.18 37.60 18.98
N SER A 349 7.91 37.94 18.79
CA SER A 349 6.80 37.14 19.33
C SER A 349 6.73 35.71 18.77
N ILE A 350 7.11 35.49 17.51
CA ILE A 350 7.15 34.14 16.92
C ILE A 350 8.40 33.39 17.42
N LYS A 351 9.52 34.10 17.59
CA LYS A 351 10.77 33.56 18.14
C LYS A 351 10.60 33.09 19.58
N ASP A 352 9.97 33.89 20.42
CA ASP A 352 9.68 33.54 21.80
C ASP A 352 8.76 32.32 21.89
N ASN A 353 7.71 32.26 21.07
CA ASN A 353 6.86 31.07 20.97
C ASN A 353 7.62 29.82 20.50
N CYS A 354 8.66 29.98 19.68
CA CYS A 354 9.55 28.90 19.28
C CYS A 354 10.33 28.35 20.48
N TYR A 355 10.91 29.24 21.28
CA TYR A 355 11.62 28.87 22.51
C TYR A 355 10.69 28.19 23.51
N VAL A 356 9.47 28.69 23.72
CA VAL A 356 8.46 28.04 24.58
C VAL A 356 8.24 26.60 24.14
N GLY A 357 7.93 26.37 22.85
CA GLY A 357 7.65 25.04 22.34
C GLY A 357 8.80 24.05 22.56
N ILE A 358 10.04 24.50 22.35
CA ILE A 358 11.23 23.66 22.57
C ILE A 358 11.52 23.45 24.06
N ALA A 359 11.37 24.48 24.89
CA ALA A 359 11.52 24.38 26.34
C ALA A 359 10.60 23.31 26.93
N VAL A 360 9.33 23.31 26.52
CA VAL A 360 8.34 22.30 26.94
C VAL A 360 8.70 20.92 26.41
N ALA A 361 9.02 20.80 25.12
CA ALA A 361 9.33 19.51 24.49
C ALA A 361 10.63 18.86 25.00
N LYS A 362 11.57 19.66 25.50
CA LYS A 362 12.81 19.19 26.15
C LYS A 362 12.73 19.18 27.68
N GLN A 363 11.67 19.77 28.24
CA GLN A 363 11.56 20.06 29.66
C GLN A 363 12.83 20.80 30.17
N ASP A 364 13.26 21.83 29.45
CA ASP A 364 14.47 22.59 29.78
C ASP A 364 14.13 24.05 30.11
N LEU A 365 14.21 24.37 31.40
CA LEU A 365 13.89 25.71 31.92
C LEU A 365 14.88 26.78 31.47
N SER A 366 16.12 26.41 31.17
CA SER A 366 17.14 27.37 30.73
C SER A 366 16.79 28.01 29.38
N ILE A 367 15.93 27.36 28.61
CA ILE A 367 15.42 27.89 27.35
C ILE A 367 14.42 29.02 27.59
N CYS A 368 13.63 28.97 28.66
CA CYS A 368 12.70 30.04 29.03
C CYS A 368 13.43 31.36 29.33
N ASP A 369 14.70 31.28 29.78
CA ASP A 369 15.52 32.46 30.04
C ASP A 369 15.93 33.22 28.77
N LYS A 370 15.80 32.59 27.58
CA LYS A 370 16.12 33.20 26.28
C LYS A 370 15.00 34.04 25.69
N ILE A 371 13.80 33.99 26.27
CA ILE A 371 12.62 34.73 25.82
C ILE A 371 12.82 36.22 26.15
N GLN A 372 12.64 37.09 25.15
CA GLN A 372 12.99 38.51 25.22
C GLN A 372 11.79 39.44 25.40
N THR A 373 10.58 39.02 25.01
CA THR A 373 9.40 39.87 25.15
C THR A 373 9.07 40.01 26.63
N GLU A 374 9.40 41.17 27.19
CA GLU A 374 8.85 41.64 28.46
C GLU A 374 7.60 42.47 28.13
N TYR A 375 6.42 42.01 28.55
CA TYR A 375 5.24 42.87 28.50
C TYR A 375 5.40 43.96 29.55
N ASP A 376 5.50 45.21 29.10
CA ASP A 376 5.55 46.36 29.99
C ASP A 376 4.25 46.40 30.80
N SER A 377 4.34 46.11 32.09
CA SER A 377 3.22 45.97 33.04
C SER A 377 2.44 47.28 33.27
N LYS A 378 2.72 48.32 32.48
CA LYS A 378 2.23 49.70 32.61
C LYS A 378 1.17 50.12 31.58
N THR A 379 0.63 49.21 30.77
CA THR A 379 -0.60 49.48 30.00
C THR A 379 -1.84 48.95 30.72
N PRO A 380 -2.45 49.74 31.64
CA PRO A 380 -3.75 49.43 32.19
C PRO A 380 -4.80 49.75 31.12
N GLY A 381 -5.39 48.73 30.50
CA GLY A 381 -6.42 49.03 29.49
C GLY A 381 -7.26 47.88 28.96
N ILE A 382 -6.85 46.62 29.09
CA ILE A 382 -7.65 45.51 28.56
C ILE A 382 -7.64 44.38 29.60
N GLY A 383 -8.80 44.13 30.23
CA GLY A 383 -9.01 43.15 31.29
C GLY A 383 -8.88 41.67 30.87
N THR A 384 -8.03 41.38 29.89
CA THR A 384 -7.68 40.03 29.45
C THR A 384 -6.31 39.66 30.02
N LEU A 385 -6.26 38.53 30.72
CA LEU A 385 -5.05 37.91 31.28
C LEU A 385 -4.05 37.56 30.15
N VAL A 386 -3.25 38.51 29.68
CA VAL A 386 -2.11 38.23 28.81
C VAL A 386 -0.93 37.89 29.72
N MET A 387 -0.65 36.59 29.86
CA MET A 387 0.55 36.15 30.58
C MET A 387 1.78 36.40 29.71
N ASP A 388 2.81 36.99 30.29
CA ASP A 388 4.11 37.21 29.64
C ASP A 388 4.65 35.88 29.07
N PRO A 389 5.18 35.86 27.82
CA PRO A 389 5.67 34.64 27.18
C PRO A 389 6.71 33.88 28.01
N LYS A 390 7.55 34.57 28.79
CA LYS A 390 8.56 33.94 29.66
C LYS A 390 7.92 33.19 30.81
N TYR A 391 6.93 33.79 31.46
CA TYR A 391 6.20 33.15 32.55
C TYR A 391 5.27 32.05 32.04
N TYR A 392 4.72 32.20 30.84
CA TYR A 392 4.03 31.12 30.14
C TYR A 392 4.97 29.93 29.91
N CYS A 393 6.21 30.15 29.48
CA CYS A 393 7.20 29.10 29.34
C CYS A 393 7.44 28.32 30.65
N TYR A 394 7.71 29.01 31.76
CA TYR A 394 7.93 28.33 33.04
C TYR A 394 6.69 27.54 33.50
N HIS A 395 5.49 28.11 33.31
CA HIS A 395 4.25 27.41 33.60
C HIS A 395 4.15 26.09 32.81
N GLU A 396 4.28 26.14 31.49
CA GLU A 396 4.14 24.95 30.65
C GLU A 396 5.23 23.91 30.94
N VAL A 397 6.47 24.33 31.23
CA VAL A 397 7.54 23.41 31.64
C VAL A 397 7.25 22.80 33.02
N ALA A 398 6.69 23.56 33.97
CA ALA A 398 6.28 23.03 35.28
C ALA A 398 5.23 21.93 35.14
N VAL A 399 4.22 22.18 34.30
CA VAL A 399 3.15 21.24 33.98
C VAL A 399 3.70 20.01 33.28
N ALA A 400 4.54 20.18 32.25
CA ALA A 400 5.13 19.08 31.49
C ALA A 400 6.08 18.22 32.33
N LYS A 401 6.86 18.82 33.24
CA LYS A 401 7.72 18.11 34.21
C LYS A 401 6.96 17.53 35.39
N GLN A 402 5.73 18.00 35.62
CA GLN A 402 5.02 17.80 36.87
C GLN A 402 5.83 18.27 38.09
N ASP A 403 6.59 19.35 37.98
CA ASP A 403 7.46 19.86 39.03
C ASP A 403 6.93 21.20 39.55
N GLU A 404 6.25 21.16 40.70
CA GLU A 404 5.59 22.32 41.26
C GLU A 404 6.57 23.34 41.86
N SER A 405 7.84 22.97 42.07
CA SER A 405 8.86 23.91 42.53
C SER A 405 9.07 25.05 41.52
N ILE A 406 8.84 24.76 40.24
CA ILE A 406 8.97 25.70 39.12
C ILE A 406 7.88 26.79 39.21
N CYS A 407 6.69 26.47 39.71
CA CYS A 407 5.61 27.45 39.90
C CYS A 407 6.05 28.62 40.80
N GLY A 408 7.02 28.40 41.71
CA GLY A 408 7.59 29.45 42.56
C GLY A 408 8.27 30.59 41.78
N LYS A 409 8.70 30.34 40.53
CA LYS A 409 9.35 31.32 39.63
C LYS A 409 8.38 32.31 38.98
N LEU A 410 7.08 32.08 39.07
CA LEU A 410 6.07 32.97 38.47
C LEU A 410 5.92 34.25 39.32
N PRO A 411 5.61 35.41 38.71
CA PRO A 411 5.75 36.71 39.40
C PRO A 411 4.57 37.03 40.31
N THR A 412 3.35 36.64 39.94
CA THR A 412 2.13 36.99 40.68
C THR A 412 1.51 35.79 41.37
N THR A 413 0.85 36.01 42.50
CA THR A 413 0.07 34.98 43.21
C THR A 413 -0.92 34.29 42.28
N ASN A 414 -1.64 35.06 41.44
CA ASN A 414 -2.61 34.51 40.50
C ASN A 414 -1.98 33.52 39.49
N THR A 415 -0.80 33.84 38.95
CA THR A 415 -0.06 32.95 38.03
C THR A 415 0.51 31.73 38.75
N LYS A 416 0.99 31.88 39.99
CA LYS A 416 1.44 30.76 40.84
C LYS A 416 0.31 29.79 41.13
N ASP A 417 -0.83 30.31 41.57
CA ASP A 417 -2.03 29.55 41.90
C ASP A 417 -2.53 28.74 40.69
N TYR A 418 -2.51 29.34 39.50
CA TYR A 418 -2.88 28.65 38.27
C TYR A 418 -1.90 27.51 37.91
N CYS A 419 -0.60 27.76 38.08
CA CYS A 419 0.43 26.72 37.88
C CYS A 419 0.27 25.57 38.87
N TYR A 420 0.11 25.86 40.16
CA TYR A 420 -0.09 24.85 41.20
C TYR A 420 -1.36 24.03 40.94
N PHE A 421 -2.45 24.68 40.53
CA PHE A 421 -3.68 24.00 40.13
C PHE A 421 -3.44 22.97 39.01
N ASN A 422 -2.81 23.39 37.91
CA ASN A 422 -2.58 22.51 36.76
C ASN A 422 -1.61 21.36 37.09
N VAL A 423 -0.55 21.63 37.83
CA VAL A 423 0.39 20.57 38.26
C VAL A 423 -0.29 19.60 39.23
N ALA A 424 -1.12 20.09 40.17
CA ALA A 424 -1.89 19.26 41.09
C ALA A 424 -2.84 18.32 40.36
N ALA A 425 -3.61 18.85 39.40
CA ALA A 425 -4.57 18.08 38.60
C ALA A 425 -3.88 16.97 37.78
N ILE A 426 -2.72 17.24 37.20
CA ILE A 426 -1.99 16.22 36.42
C ILE A 426 -1.33 15.17 37.32
N LYS A 427 -0.71 15.59 38.43
CA LYS A 427 -0.08 14.66 39.40
C LYS A 427 -1.10 13.89 40.24
N GLN A 428 -2.35 14.34 40.27
CA GLN A 428 -3.38 13.87 41.19
C GLN A 428 -2.93 14.02 42.66
N ASP A 429 -2.32 15.17 43.00
CA ASP A 429 -1.73 15.42 44.32
C ASP A 429 -2.40 16.60 45.04
N LEU A 430 -3.28 16.28 46.00
CA LEU A 430 -4.01 17.23 46.84
C LEU A 430 -3.10 18.10 47.72
N SER A 431 -1.85 17.65 47.98
CA SER A 431 -0.90 18.44 48.77
C SER A 431 -0.47 19.71 48.04
N ILE A 432 -0.49 19.69 46.70
CA ILE A 432 -0.14 20.85 45.87
C ILE A 432 -1.25 21.91 45.92
N CYS A 433 -2.54 21.51 45.98
CA CYS A 433 -3.65 22.44 46.16
C CYS A 433 -3.52 23.28 47.46
N LYS A 434 -2.83 22.77 48.49
CA LYS A 434 -2.58 23.54 49.72
C LYS A 434 -1.70 24.78 49.47
N LYS A 435 -0.86 24.77 48.42
CA LYS A 435 0.03 25.86 48.02
C LYS A 435 -0.69 27.01 47.30
N ILE A 436 -1.95 26.81 46.90
CA ILE A 436 -2.80 27.84 46.28
C ILE A 436 -3.29 28.83 47.34
N VAL A 437 -3.15 30.12 47.07
CA VAL A 437 -3.55 31.22 47.97
C VAL A 437 -4.99 31.65 47.73
N ASP A 438 -5.42 31.76 46.48
CA ASP A 438 -6.81 32.10 46.15
C ASP A 438 -7.76 30.97 46.60
N ASN A 439 -8.63 31.29 47.56
CA ASN A 439 -9.54 30.31 48.17
C ASN A 439 -10.52 29.68 47.18
N LYS A 440 -10.92 30.42 46.15
CA LYS A 440 -11.84 29.92 45.14
C LYS A 440 -11.13 28.89 44.27
N LYS A 441 -9.97 29.24 43.70
CA LYS A 441 -9.14 28.31 42.91
C LYS A 441 -8.66 27.11 43.73
N LYS A 442 -8.39 27.30 45.01
CA LYS A 442 -8.01 26.23 45.93
C LYS A 442 -9.13 25.20 46.08
N THR A 443 -10.37 25.66 46.26
CA THR A 443 -11.55 24.79 46.29
C THR A 443 -11.72 24.07 44.95
N GLU A 444 -11.60 24.79 43.83
CA GLU A 444 -11.65 24.21 42.48
C GLU A 444 -10.56 23.13 42.28
N CYS A 445 -9.36 23.34 42.81
CA CYS A 445 -8.24 22.38 42.74
C CYS A 445 -8.58 21.06 43.42
N TYR A 446 -9.12 21.12 44.66
CA TYR A 446 -9.52 19.91 45.38
C TYR A 446 -10.58 19.13 44.61
N SER A 447 -11.61 19.83 44.10
CA SER A 447 -12.65 19.19 43.30
C SER A 447 -12.12 18.54 42.02
N ALA A 448 -11.13 19.15 41.36
CA ALA A 448 -10.56 18.64 40.11
C ALA A 448 -9.59 17.45 40.30
N VAL A 449 -8.97 17.31 41.47
CA VAL A 449 -8.07 16.19 41.80
C VAL A 449 -8.85 14.99 42.38
N GLU A 450 -10.04 15.23 42.95
CA GLU A 450 -10.90 14.16 43.47
C GLU A 450 -11.83 13.53 42.42
N SER A 451 -12.00 14.20 41.26
CA SER A 451 -12.81 13.75 40.11
C SER A 451 -12.00 12.91 39.12
#